data_AF-A0A2D5W267-F1
#
_entry.id   AF-A0A2D5W267-F1
#
_cell.length_a   1.000
_cell.length_b   1.000
_cell.length_c   1.000
_cell.angle_alpha   90.00
_cell.angle_beta   90.00
_cell.angle_gamma   90.00
#
_symmetry.space_group_name_H-M   'P 1'
#
loop_
_entity.id
_entity.type
_entity.pdbx_description
1 polymer ?
#
loop_
_entity_poly.entity_id
_entity_poly.type
_entity_poly.pdbx_seq_one_letter_code
_entity_poly.pdbx_strand_id
1 'polypeptide(L)'
;MDGQDTIMSLSNVSWEAEFRKLFEVGSDRYQQGKREVSSFFQPEELELLQRIGYRAQEMFDFLEDHVNYGAPDYATAYKVAVLRERYFREVQGGSWTGQVVAASQLPAKTDTMDGVAWFPRLVAKARAKLAGELDEPTMYGCAGDRPFLAGYGHTLDSFLEIVWKHGENDEAILKALRQGP
;
A
#
# COMPACT_ATOMS: atom_id res chain seq x y z
N MET A 1 -5.77 -6.31 49.84
CA MET A 1 -6.97 -5.70 49.24
C MET A 1 -6.62 -4.29 48.83
N ASP A 2 -6.53 -3.87 47.59
CA ASP A 2 -6.54 -4.44 46.24
C ASP A 2 -5.83 -3.31 45.45
N GLY A 3 -4.78 -3.53 44.69
CA GLY A 3 -4.81 -4.40 43.52
C GLY A 3 -5.41 -3.65 42.34
N GLN A 4 -4.63 -2.74 41.73
CA GLN A 4 -4.76 -2.40 40.32
C GLN A 4 -3.49 -1.69 39.84
N ASP A 5 -2.55 -2.55 39.43
CA ASP A 5 -1.44 -2.24 38.57
C ASP A 5 -1.94 -1.47 37.35
N THR A 6 -1.60 -0.18 37.29
CA THR A 6 -1.63 0.55 36.02
C THR A 6 -0.47 0.01 35.20
N ILE A 7 -0.77 -0.98 34.35
CA ILE A 7 0.15 -1.43 33.31
C ILE A 7 0.40 -0.21 32.41
N MET A 8 1.53 0.47 32.63
CA MET A 8 2.14 1.30 31.60
C MET A 8 2.35 0.39 30.39
N SER A 9 1.59 0.64 29.32
CA SER A 9 1.78 -0.04 28.04
C SER A 9 3.20 0.27 27.55
N LEU A 10 4.06 -0.74 27.61
CA LEU A 10 5.48 -0.70 27.24
C LEU A 10 5.65 -0.86 25.72
N SER A 11 5.12 0.09 24.94
CA SER A 11 5.58 0.31 23.57
C SER A 11 5.36 1.75 23.12
N ASN A 12 6.19 2.66 23.62
CA ASN A 12 6.39 4.01 23.05
C ASN A 12 7.12 3.98 21.68
N VAL A 13 7.16 2.83 21.01
CA VAL A 13 7.75 2.71 19.68
C VAL A 13 6.69 3.11 18.69
N SER A 14 7.00 4.14 17.90
CA SER A 14 6.11 4.61 16.85
C SER A 14 6.08 3.55 15.74
N TRP A 15 4.91 3.33 15.11
CA TRP A 15 4.73 2.28 14.11
C TRP A 15 5.69 2.42 12.93
N GLU A 16 6.20 3.63 12.69
CA GLU A 16 7.20 3.98 11.70
C GLU A 16 8.53 3.21 11.93
N ALA A 17 8.99 3.11 13.18
CA ALA A 17 10.21 2.37 13.50
C ALA A 17 10.00 0.86 13.36
N GLU A 18 8.81 0.37 13.73
CA GLU A 18 8.43 -1.04 13.52
C GLU A 18 8.32 -1.38 12.03
N PHE A 19 7.74 -0.49 11.23
CA PHE A 19 7.61 -0.65 9.78
C PHE A 19 8.98 -0.65 9.10
N ARG A 20 9.89 0.23 9.52
CA ARG A 20 11.28 0.20 9.03
C ARG A 20 11.95 -1.15 9.29
N LYS A 21 11.87 -1.62 10.53
CA LYS A 21 12.43 -2.91 10.92
C LYS A 21 11.80 -4.05 10.13
N LEU A 22 10.48 -4.04 9.94
CA LEU A 22 9.76 -5.01 9.12
C LEU A 22 10.28 -4.99 7.69
N PHE A 23 10.48 -3.81 7.09
CA PHE A 23 10.96 -3.69 5.72
C PHE A 23 12.38 -4.26 5.56
N GLU A 24 13.29 -3.93 6.48
CA GLU A 24 14.67 -4.42 6.48
C GLU A 24 14.72 -5.94 6.67
N VAL A 25 14.11 -6.46 7.75
CA VAL A 25 14.14 -7.90 8.07
C VAL A 25 13.35 -8.73 7.05
N GLY A 26 12.24 -8.20 6.55
CA GLY A 26 11.47 -8.83 5.49
C GLY A 26 12.27 -8.97 4.20
N SER A 27 13.03 -7.93 3.82
CA SER A 27 13.93 -7.99 2.66
C SER A 27 14.99 -9.09 2.84
N ASP A 28 15.59 -9.19 4.03
CA ASP A 28 16.56 -10.24 4.35
C ASP A 28 15.95 -11.65 4.25
N ARG A 29 14.74 -11.86 4.78
CA ARG A 29 14.03 -13.15 4.67
C ARG A 29 13.78 -13.53 3.22
N TYR A 30 13.36 -12.57 2.40
CA TYR A 30 13.16 -12.81 0.97
C TYR A 30 14.50 -13.13 0.27
N GLN A 31 15.59 -12.44 0.58
CA GLN A 31 16.91 -12.79 0.04
C GLN A 31 17.36 -14.21 0.45
N GLN A 32 16.96 -14.68 1.63
CA GLN A 32 17.22 -16.05 2.13
C GLN A 32 16.30 -17.13 1.53
N GLY A 33 15.47 -16.79 0.54
CA GLY A 33 14.64 -17.77 -0.16
C GLY A 33 13.27 -18.06 0.48
N LYS A 34 12.85 -17.29 1.50
CA LYS A 34 11.49 -17.42 2.06
C LYS A 34 10.46 -16.83 1.08
N ARG A 35 9.46 -17.61 0.69
CA ARG A 35 8.47 -17.23 -0.35
C ARG A 35 7.01 -17.46 0.05
N GLU A 36 6.77 -18.17 1.13
CA GLU A 36 5.41 -18.52 1.55
C GLU A 36 4.83 -17.43 2.44
N VAL A 37 3.89 -16.63 1.91
CA VAL A 37 3.31 -15.46 2.62
C VAL A 37 2.67 -15.84 3.95
N SER A 38 2.00 -16.99 4.03
CA SER A 38 1.33 -17.49 5.25
C SER A 38 2.28 -17.72 6.43
N SER A 39 3.58 -17.90 6.16
CA SER A 39 4.62 -18.14 7.18
C SER A 39 5.75 -17.10 7.15
N PHE A 40 5.62 -16.06 6.32
CA PHE A 40 6.68 -15.08 6.07
C PHE A 40 6.86 -14.05 7.19
N PHE A 41 5.74 -13.58 7.75
CA PHE A 41 5.69 -12.55 8.79
C PHE A 41 5.57 -13.19 10.17
N GLN A 42 6.23 -12.57 11.15
CA GLN A 42 6.07 -12.92 12.56
C GLN A 42 4.74 -12.38 13.11
N PRO A 43 4.21 -12.94 14.20
CA PRO A 43 2.96 -12.47 14.80
C PRO A 43 2.91 -10.96 15.04
N GLU A 44 3.99 -10.36 15.56
CA GLU A 44 4.05 -8.93 15.87
C GLU A 44 4.06 -8.06 14.60
N GLU A 45 4.61 -8.59 13.50
CA GLU A 45 4.59 -7.91 12.20
C GLU A 45 3.19 -7.97 11.58
N LEU A 46 2.47 -9.08 11.74
CA LEU A 46 1.06 -9.17 11.34
C LEU A 46 0.19 -8.22 12.16
N GLU A 47 0.43 -8.09 13.47
CA GLU A 47 -0.25 -7.11 14.33
C GLU A 47 0.02 -5.66 13.90
N LEU A 48 1.27 -5.32 13.55
CA LEU A 48 1.62 -4.03 12.97
C LEU A 48 0.82 -3.77 11.69
N LEU A 49 0.90 -4.67 10.72
CA LEU A 49 0.24 -4.53 9.41
C LEU A 49 -1.27 -4.35 9.59
N GLN A 50 -1.89 -5.17 10.44
CA GLN A 50 -3.31 -5.07 10.79
C GLN A 50 -3.68 -3.70 11.38
N ARG A 51 -2.83 -3.16 12.27
CA ARG A 51 -3.05 -1.87 12.96
C ARG A 51 -2.93 -0.66 12.02
N ILE A 52 -2.12 -0.75 10.97
CA ILE A 52 -1.96 0.32 9.98
C ILE A 52 -2.83 0.12 8.72
N GLY A 53 -3.71 -0.90 8.73
CA GLY A 53 -4.62 -1.18 7.62
C GLY A 53 -3.96 -1.86 6.41
N TYR A 54 -2.77 -2.44 6.55
CA TYR A 54 -2.01 -3.04 5.46
C TYR A 54 -2.19 -4.56 5.44
N ARG A 55 -2.40 -5.18 4.27
CA ARG A 55 -2.48 -6.65 4.17
C ARG A 55 -1.08 -7.26 4.09
N ALA A 56 -0.92 -8.47 4.61
CA ALA A 56 0.34 -9.23 4.54
C ALA A 56 0.84 -9.40 3.10
N GLN A 57 -0.05 -9.77 2.17
CA GLN A 57 0.30 -9.93 0.75
C GLN A 57 0.83 -8.62 0.14
N GLU A 58 0.19 -7.48 0.40
CA GLU A 58 0.63 -6.20 -0.14
C GLU A 58 2.05 -5.84 0.32
N MET A 59 2.41 -6.22 1.55
CA MET A 59 3.75 -5.94 2.09
C MET A 59 4.76 -6.91 1.52
N PHE A 60 4.38 -8.19 1.39
CA PHE A 60 5.20 -9.21 0.76
C PHE A 60 5.55 -8.83 -0.68
N ASP A 61 4.58 -8.41 -1.49
CA ASP A 61 4.81 -8.01 -2.89
C ASP A 61 5.79 -6.82 -2.99
N PHE A 62 5.71 -5.87 -2.04
CA PHE A 62 6.64 -4.74 -1.99
C PHE A 62 8.07 -5.22 -1.68
N LEU A 63 8.23 -6.16 -0.75
CA LEU A 63 9.52 -6.74 -0.41
C LEU A 63 10.09 -7.59 -1.54
N GLU A 64 9.26 -8.41 -2.17
CA GLU A 64 9.61 -9.22 -3.34
C GLU A 64 10.17 -8.33 -4.45
N ASP A 65 9.39 -7.33 -4.86
CA ASP A 65 9.80 -6.44 -5.94
C ASP A 65 10.99 -5.55 -5.54
N HIS A 66 11.08 -5.15 -4.27
CA HIS A 66 12.23 -4.41 -3.76
C HIS A 66 13.52 -5.23 -3.90
N VAL A 67 13.51 -6.49 -3.48
CA VAL A 67 14.69 -7.36 -3.57
C VAL A 67 15.02 -7.72 -5.02
N ASN A 68 14.02 -8.03 -5.84
CA ASN A 68 14.24 -8.45 -7.22
C ASN A 68 14.61 -7.30 -8.16
N TYR A 69 14.07 -6.09 -7.93
CA TYR A 69 14.11 -4.98 -8.89
C TYR A 69 14.54 -3.65 -8.30
N GLY A 70 14.76 -3.56 -6.98
CA GLY A 70 15.11 -2.31 -6.29
C GLY A 70 13.94 -1.34 -6.12
N ALA A 71 12.69 -1.75 -6.36
CA ALA A 71 11.52 -0.86 -6.31
C ALA A 71 10.26 -1.55 -5.74
N PRO A 72 9.39 -0.85 -4.99
CA PRO A 72 9.64 0.48 -4.45
C PRO A 72 10.81 0.47 -3.46
N ASP A 73 11.47 1.60 -3.28
CA ASP A 73 12.42 1.77 -2.20
C ASP A 73 11.69 1.93 -0.86
N TYR A 74 12.44 1.87 0.24
CA TYR A 74 11.87 2.04 1.58
C TYR A 74 11.11 3.37 1.71
N ALA A 75 11.65 4.47 1.16
CA ALA A 75 11.03 5.78 1.28
C ALA A 75 9.64 5.83 0.64
N THR A 76 9.50 5.27 -0.57
CA THR A 76 8.22 5.18 -1.28
C THR A 76 7.28 4.21 -0.57
N ALA A 77 7.75 3.03 -0.18
CA ALA A 77 6.94 2.05 0.56
C ALA A 77 6.38 2.61 1.87
N TYR A 78 7.22 3.32 2.62
CA TYR A 78 6.85 3.98 3.86
C TYR A 78 5.79 5.07 3.64
N LYS A 79 5.94 5.94 2.64
CA LYS A 79 4.94 6.98 2.35
C LYS A 79 3.60 6.39 1.89
N VAL A 80 3.62 5.31 1.10
CA VAL A 80 2.40 4.56 0.76
C VAL A 80 1.74 3.99 2.02
N ALA A 81 2.52 3.44 2.95
CA ALA A 81 2.01 2.94 4.23
C ALA A 81 1.42 4.07 5.10
N VAL A 82 2.05 5.26 5.14
CA VAL A 82 1.50 6.45 5.83
C VAL A 82 0.13 6.84 5.26
N LEU A 83 -0.01 6.88 3.94
CA LEU A 83 -1.30 7.23 3.31
C LEU A 83 -2.36 6.18 3.59
N ARG A 84 -2.00 4.90 3.56
CA ARG A 84 -2.91 3.81 3.91
C ARG A 84 -3.36 3.89 5.36
N GLU A 85 -2.43 4.08 6.29
CA GLU A 85 -2.70 4.19 7.73
C GLU A 85 -3.62 5.37 8.02
N ARG A 86 -3.34 6.52 7.40
CA ARG A 86 -4.18 7.70 7.57
C ARG A 86 -5.57 7.49 6.97
N TYR A 87 -5.68 6.90 5.78
CA TYR A 87 -7.00 6.58 5.21
C TYR A 87 -7.78 5.58 6.09
N PHE A 88 -7.09 4.57 6.63
CA PHE A 88 -7.68 3.60 7.56
C PHE A 88 -8.27 4.28 8.79
N ARG A 89 -7.55 5.25 9.38
CA ARG A 89 -8.03 5.99 10.56
C ARG A 89 -9.05 7.06 10.24
N GLU A 90 -8.74 7.95 9.31
CA GLU A 90 -9.50 9.16 9.02
C GLU A 90 -10.80 8.87 8.26
N VAL A 91 -10.78 7.89 7.34
CA VAL A 91 -11.93 7.57 6.47
C VAL A 91 -12.66 6.32 6.95
N GLN A 92 -11.93 5.28 7.37
CA GLN A 92 -12.53 4.00 7.76
C GLN A 92 -12.71 3.83 9.28
N GLY A 93 -12.31 4.81 10.10
CA GLY A 93 -12.45 4.75 11.56
C GLY A 93 -11.69 3.60 12.21
N GLY A 94 -10.59 3.15 11.60
CA GLY A 94 -9.81 1.99 12.04
C GLY A 94 -10.51 0.64 11.83
N SER A 95 -11.53 0.59 10.97
CA SER A 95 -12.29 -0.64 10.68
C SER A 95 -12.11 -1.09 9.25
N TRP A 96 -11.90 -2.39 9.05
CA TRP A 96 -11.79 -2.98 7.72
C TRP A 96 -13.16 -3.10 7.08
N THR A 97 -13.26 -2.85 5.77
CA THR A 97 -14.53 -2.96 5.03
C THR A 97 -14.97 -4.41 4.83
N GLY A 98 -14.03 -5.36 4.91
CA GLY A 98 -14.23 -6.77 4.58
C GLY A 98 -14.40 -7.03 3.08
N GLN A 99 -14.32 -5.98 2.24
CA GLN A 99 -14.44 -6.10 0.80
C GLN A 99 -13.11 -6.54 0.16
N VAL A 100 -13.22 -7.15 -1.01
CA VAL A 100 -12.10 -7.54 -1.85
C VAL A 100 -12.43 -7.21 -3.30
N VAL A 101 -11.61 -6.35 -3.90
CA VAL A 101 -11.63 -6.00 -5.32
C VAL A 101 -10.74 -6.98 -6.07
N ALA A 102 -11.38 -7.87 -6.82
CA ALA A 102 -10.68 -8.87 -7.61
C ALA A 102 -10.03 -8.26 -8.86
N ALA A 103 -8.95 -8.86 -9.34
CA ALA A 103 -8.27 -8.42 -10.57
C ALA A 103 -9.20 -8.30 -11.80
N SER A 104 -10.25 -9.12 -11.86
CA SER A 104 -11.27 -9.17 -12.91
C SER A 104 -12.29 -8.04 -12.84
N GLN A 105 -12.42 -7.35 -11.70
CA GLN A 105 -13.29 -6.20 -11.52
C GLN A 105 -12.60 -4.88 -11.91
N LEU A 106 -11.28 -4.92 -12.10
CA LEU A 106 -10.50 -3.77 -12.52
C LEU A 106 -10.63 -3.52 -14.03
N PRO A 107 -10.61 -2.25 -14.47
CA PRO A 107 -10.54 -1.91 -15.89
C PRO A 107 -9.40 -2.65 -16.61
N ALA A 108 -9.59 -2.93 -17.90
CA ALA A 108 -8.59 -3.61 -18.70
C ALA A 108 -7.32 -2.76 -18.83
N LYS A 109 -6.18 -3.43 -19.04
CA LYS A 109 -4.88 -2.76 -19.23
C LYS A 109 -4.87 -1.80 -20.43
N THR A 110 -5.72 -2.09 -21.42
CA THR A 110 -5.88 -1.31 -22.66
C THR A 110 -6.96 -0.25 -22.59
N ASP A 111 -7.75 -0.19 -21.51
CA ASP A 111 -8.77 0.84 -21.36
C ASP A 111 -8.11 2.21 -21.24
N THR A 112 -8.76 3.20 -21.84
CA THR A 112 -8.23 4.56 -21.94
C THR A 112 -9.22 5.56 -21.37
N MET A 113 -8.70 6.66 -20.82
CA MET A 113 -9.45 7.89 -20.58
C MET A 113 -8.70 9.03 -21.22
N ASP A 114 -9.35 9.82 -22.07
CA ASP A 114 -8.75 10.86 -22.90
C ASP A 114 -7.43 10.43 -23.58
N GLY A 115 -7.41 9.22 -24.14
CA GLY A 115 -6.25 8.65 -24.82
C GLY A 115 -5.12 8.15 -23.91
N VAL A 116 -5.28 8.21 -22.59
CA VAL A 116 -4.30 7.66 -21.64
C VAL A 116 -4.69 6.23 -21.28
N ALA A 117 -4.03 5.26 -21.92
CA ALA A 117 -4.13 3.85 -21.57
C ALA A 117 -3.61 3.61 -20.14
N TRP A 118 -4.00 2.50 -19.51
CA TRP A 118 -3.64 2.12 -18.12
C TRP A 118 -4.24 2.98 -17.01
N PHE A 119 -4.53 4.25 -17.28
CA PHE A 119 -5.03 5.21 -16.28
C PHE A 119 -6.28 4.72 -15.54
N PRO A 120 -7.37 4.28 -16.20
CA PRO A 120 -8.57 3.83 -15.49
C PRO A 120 -8.27 2.68 -14.52
N ARG A 121 -7.43 1.73 -14.96
CA ARG A 121 -7.00 0.58 -14.14
C ARG A 121 -6.20 1.04 -12.92
N LEU A 122 -5.28 1.98 -13.11
CA LEU A 122 -4.42 2.47 -12.04
C LEU A 122 -5.21 3.25 -10.98
N VAL A 123 -6.19 4.06 -11.38
CA VAL A 123 -7.09 4.76 -10.45
C VAL A 123 -7.88 3.76 -9.61
N ALA A 124 -8.48 2.74 -10.23
CA ALA A 124 -9.22 1.70 -9.51
C ALA A 124 -8.33 0.95 -8.51
N LYS A 125 -7.09 0.60 -8.90
CA LYS A 125 -6.10 -0.01 -8.00
C LYS A 125 -5.71 0.91 -6.84
N ALA A 126 -5.53 2.21 -7.09
CA ALA A 126 -5.16 3.18 -6.07
C ALA A 126 -6.28 3.37 -5.04
N ARG A 127 -7.55 3.41 -5.48
CA ARG A 127 -8.72 3.43 -4.57
C ARG A 127 -8.78 2.16 -3.72
N ALA A 128 -8.67 0.99 -4.35
CA ALA A 128 -8.63 -0.29 -3.64
C ALA A 128 -7.44 -0.39 -2.67
N LYS A 129 -6.28 0.18 -3.04
CA LYS A 129 -5.11 0.30 -2.15
C LYS A 129 -5.43 1.14 -0.92
N LEU A 130 -5.98 2.34 -1.10
CA LEU A 130 -6.37 3.22 0.01
C LEU A 130 -7.37 2.54 0.94
N ALA A 131 -8.35 1.81 0.39
CA ALA A 131 -9.37 1.12 1.16
C ALA A 131 -8.88 -0.20 1.81
N GLY A 132 -7.71 -0.72 1.42
CA GLY A 132 -7.22 -2.03 1.87
C GLY A 132 -8.02 -3.21 1.30
N GLU A 133 -8.44 -3.09 0.04
CA GLU A 133 -9.40 -3.99 -0.62
C GLU A 133 -8.79 -4.80 -1.76
N LEU A 134 -7.52 -4.62 -2.11
CA LEU A 134 -6.89 -5.42 -3.18
C LEU A 134 -6.92 -6.92 -2.87
N ASP A 135 -7.25 -7.74 -3.87
CA ASP A 135 -7.07 -9.19 -3.80
C ASP A 135 -5.58 -9.56 -3.80
N GLU A 136 -5.27 -10.79 -3.36
CA GLU A 136 -3.88 -11.22 -3.20
C GLU A 136 -3.05 -11.15 -4.50
N PRO A 137 -3.58 -11.51 -5.68
CA PRO A 137 -2.81 -11.42 -6.92
C PRO A 137 -2.64 -9.99 -7.46
N THR A 138 -3.35 -8.99 -6.91
CA THR A 138 -3.28 -7.61 -7.42
C THR A 138 -2.45 -6.72 -6.50
N MET A 139 -1.34 -6.25 -7.06
CA MET A 139 -0.49 -5.26 -6.42
C MET A 139 -0.70 -3.85 -6.99
N TYR A 140 -0.94 -2.85 -6.15
CA TYR A 140 -0.70 -1.43 -6.49
C TYR A 140 0.79 -1.12 -6.41
N GLY A 141 1.35 -0.53 -7.46
CA GLY A 141 2.78 -0.35 -7.60
C GLY A 141 3.50 -1.51 -8.27
N CYS A 142 2.82 -2.30 -9.09
CA CYS A 142 3.48 -3.36 -9.86
C CYS A 142 4.41 -2.81 -10.95
N ALA A 143 5.14 -3.69 -11.63
CA ALA A 143 6.06 -3.35 -12.74
C ALA A 143 5.42 -2.52 -13.88
N GLY A 144 4.08 -2.50 -14.02
CA GLY A 144 3.38 -1.63 -14.96
C GLY A 144 3.06 -0.24 -14.40
N ASP A 145 2.70 -0.13 -13.11
CA ASP A 145 2.30 1.13 -12.47
C ASP A 145 3.48 2.09 -12.34
N ARG A 146 4.64 1.57 -11.92
CA ARG A 146 5.84 2.38 -11.65
C ARG A 146 6.35 3.14 -12.88
N PRO A 147 6.64 2.49 -14.03
CA PRO A 147 7.08 3.22 -15.22
C PRO A 147 5.98 4.12 -15.79
N PHE A 148 4.70 3.73 -15.67
CA PHE A 148 3.59 4.60 -16.07
C PHE A 148 3.62 5.91 -15.28
N LEU A 149 3.67 5.85 -13.94
CA LEU A 149 3.70 7.04 -13.08
C LEU A 149 4.98 7.85 -13.26
N ALA A 150 6.13 7.19 -13.38
CA ALA A 150 7.40 7.86 -13.65
C ALA A 150 7.36 8.64 -14.98
N GLY A 151 6.65 8.13 -15.99
CA GLY A 151 6.42 8.84 -17.26
C GLY A 151 5.64 10.15 -17.13
N TYR A 152 4.90 10.33 -16.03
CA TYR A 152 4.22 11.56 -15.65
C TYR A 152 4.93 12.32 -14.50
N GLY A 153 6.12 11.88 -14.08
CA GLY A 153 6.88 12.51 -12.99
C GLY A 153 6.38 12.18 -11.58
N HIS A 154 5.52 11.17 -11.42
CA HIS A 154 4.93 10.80 -10.14
C HIS A 154 5.58 9.56 -9.52
N THR A 155 5.64 9.53 -8.19
CA THR A 155 5.87 8.33 -7.38
C THR A 155 4.53 7.70 -6.98
N LEU A 156 4.58 6.46 -6.45
CA LEU A 156 3.39 5.76 -5.95
C LEU A 156 2.64 6.59 -4.90
N ASP A 157 3.33 7.08 -3.88
CA ASP A 157 2.75 7.92 -2.83
C ASP A 157 2.11 9.19 -3.40
N SER A 158 2.78 9.91 -4.31
CA SER A 158 2.22 11.15 -4.87
C SER A 158 0.94 10.91 -5.68
N PHE A 159 0.84 9.79 -6.41
CA PHE A 159 -0.38 9.47 -7.13
C PHE A 159 -1.50 9.01 -6.19
N LEU A 160 -1.16 8.27 -5.13
CA LEU A 160 -2.12 7.85 -4.13
C LEU A 160 -2.71 9.06 -3.37
N GLU A 161 -1.90 10.10 -3.10
CA GLU A 161 -2.37 11.40 -2.58
C GLU A 161 -3.35 12.09 -3.54
N ILE A 162 -3.05 12.11 -4.84
CA ILE A 162 -3.95 12.68 -5.86
C ILE A 162 -5.30 11.96 -5.84
N VAL A 163 -5.28 10.62 -5.85
CA VAL A 163 -6.50 9.80 -5.84
C VAL A 163 -7.29 10.03 -4.57
N TRP A 164 -6.64 10.09 -3.40
CA TRP A 164 -7.33 10.40 -2.15
C TRP A 164 -7.97 11.80 -2.21
N LYS A 165 -7.20 12.82 -2.61
CA LYS A 165 -7.66 14.21 -2.68
C LYS A 165 -8.90 14.39 -3.56
N HIS A 166 -8.96 13.68 -4.68
CA HIS A 166 -10.00 13.86 -5.70
C HIS A 166 -11.11 12.79 -5.65
N GLY A 167 -10.96 11.75 -4.82
CA GLY A 167 -11.99 10.73 -4.59
C GLY A 167 -12.44 10.08 -5.89
N GLU A 168 -13.72 10.18 -6.21
CA GLU A 168 -14.35 9.61 -7.41
C GLU A 168 -14.26 10.50 -8.67
N ASN A 169 -13.60 11.65 -8.60
CA ASN A 169 -13.48 12.56 -9.74
C ASN A 169 -12.29 12.18 -10.65
N ASP A 170 -12.51 11.23 -11.56
CA ASP A 170 -11.51 10.74 -12.51
C ASP A 170 -10.93 11.85 -13.39
N GLU A 171 -11.73 12.82 -13.82
CA GLU A 171 -11.27 13.95 -14.64
C GLU A 171 -10.26 14.82 -13.88
N ALA A 172 -10.51 15.08 -12.59
CA ALA A 172 -9.61 15.84 -11.74
C ALA A 172 -8.32 15.07 -11.45
N ILE A 173 -8.40 13.74 -11.25
CA ILE A 173 -7.23 12.87 -11.08
C ILE A 173 -6.38 12.87 -12.35
N LEU A 174 -7.00 12.74 -13.52
CA LEU A 174 -6.29 12.74 -14.81
C LEU A 174 -5.63 14.10 -15.08
N LYS A 175 -6.33 15.18 -14.76
CA LYS A 175 -5.78 16.54 -14.86
C LYS A 175 -4.56 16.71 -13.96
N ALA A 176 -4.63 16.26 -12.70
CA ALA A 176 -3.50 16.34 -11.76
C ALA A 176 -2.32 15.48 -12.23
N LEU A 177 -2.56 14.25 -12.68
CA LEU A 177 -1.53 13.37 -13.25
C LEU A 177 -0.77 14.05 -14.41
N ARG A 178 -1.49 14.74 -15.30
CA ARG A 178 -0.90 15.43 -16.46
C ARG A 178 -0.08 16.66 -16.08
N GLN A 179 -0.33 17.26 -14.92
CA GLN A 179 0.38 18.45 -14.46
C GLN A 179 1.76 18.12 -13.86
N GLY A 180 1.97 16.88 -13.42
CA GLY A 180 3.16 16.50 -12.66
C GLY A 180 3.04 16.90 -11.17
N PRO A 181 4.05 16.53 -10.35
CA PRO A 181 4.11 16.89 -8.93
C PRO A 181 4.30 18.39 -8.68
#